data_AF-A0A328SC94-F1
#
_entry.id   AF-A0A328SC94-F1
#
_cell.length_a   1.000
_cell.length_b   1.000
_cell.length_c   1.000
_cell.angle_alpha   90.00
_cell.angle_beta   90.00
_cell.angle_gamma   90.00
#
_symmetry.space_group_name_H-M   'P 1'
#
loop_
_entity.id
_entity.type
_entity.pdbx_description
1 polymer ?
#
loop_
_entity_poly.entity_id
_entity_poly.type
_entity_poly.pdbx_seq_one_letter_code
_entity_poly.pdbx_strand_id
1 'polypeptide(L)'
;MIFAILGFVIMGVALSRKAKVEEKHEPKEQSDDAEDKKVRSRRYTPKTKKAEEIVHHELEKRFIPGKFIWTQEEKYNNLFLFVMLILWILGIAVMLTQGTRFIEQFEVPIALMAGLSIGFFLQYLDLKWEAKSYITAVAIVLMVLAVASPLYADHLTSSQSVGSTNDDMYNTLTWIKANTAPDTVLASWWDFGHLFTAVADRQVVFDGGSQNNMRAYWIGNSLTTPNENLSAGILRMLANSGEDASNTLDLYTNDTAKSVEILNKILPMDRTQANTELTGTYGLDQQQANSVLDLTHPANPKPVNLILSSDMLSKAAWWSYFGSWDFQNKTSTHYSYYPAQSTTEQINGKGFTMGMENGVVGVQSTSNETNGTGMTFAYVDQSKLNKTLNMTTTEDKERMSKELTDGTGNELIKPHKLIYVDNNQLSERIVNNNSNMSVMAIHQNDGSYFTVLFDSYLENSVFTKLYLESGFNQTRFNLTHSEPGISVWNVYEYPTGATNTNQSNT
;
A
#
# COMPACT_ATOMS: atom_id res chain seq x y z
N MET A 1 0.43 -25.36 -3.46
CA MET A 1 -0.94 -25.56 -2.89
C MET A 1 -1.50 -26.96 -3.13
N ILE A 2 -1.59 -27.45 -4.38
CA ILE A 2 -2.14 -28.80 -4.70
C ILE A 2 -1.46 -29.93 -3.90
N PHE A 3 -0.13 -29.94 -3.84
CA PHE A 3 0.62 -30.94 -3.05
C PHE A 3 0.29 -30.89 -1.55
N ALA A 4 0.07 -29.71 -0.98
CA ALA A 4 -0.31 -29.57 0.42
C ALA A 4 -1.74 -30.10 0.67
N ILE A 5 -2.69 -29.78 -0.22
CA ILE A 5 -4.08 -30.30 -0.16
C ILE A 5 -4.09 -31.83 -0.25
N LEU A 6 -3.34 -32.40 -1.21
CA LEU A 6 -3.17 -33.84 -1.32
C LEU A 6 -2.56 -34.44 -0.04
N GLY A 7 -1.68 -33.72 0.63
CA GLY A 7 -1.13 -34.10 1.93
C GLY A 7 -2.17 -34.26 3.01
N PHE A 8 -3.07 -33.28 3.13
CA PHE A 8 -4.18 -33.37 4.09
C PHE A 8 -5.06 -34.60 3.83
N VAL A 9 -5.36 -34.88 2.57
CA VAL A 9 -6.15 -36.06 2.18
C VAL A 9 -5.40 -37.36 2.48
N ILE A 10 -4.15 -37.48 2.05
CA ILE A 10 -3.32 -38.68 2.27
C ILE A 10 -3.12 -38.94 3.76
N MET A 11 -2.85 -37.90 4.54
CA MET A 11 -2.67 -38.00 5.99
C MET A 11 -3.97 -38.42 6.70
N GLY A 12 -5.12 -37.84 6.31
CA GLY A 12 -6.42 -38.26 6.82
C GLY A 12 -6.74 -39.73 6.53
N VAL A 13 -6.44 -40.20 5.31
CA VAL A 13 -6.59 -41.61 4.93
C VAL A 13 -5.63 -42.50 5.72
N ALA A 14 -4.37 -42.10 5.87
CA ALA A 14 -3.37 -42.86 6.63
C ALA A 14 -3.77 -43.02 8.10
N LEU A 15 -4.25 -41.95 8.74
CA LEU A 15 -4.75 -41.95 10.12
C LEU A 15 -6.03 -42.79 10.28
N SER A 16 -6.84 -42.95 9.24
CA SER A 16 -8.05 -43.78 9.27
C SER A 16 -7.76 -45.30 9.31
N ARG A 17 -6.56 -45.74 8.87
CA ARG A 17 -6.20 -47.17 8.81
C ARG A 17 -5.89 -47.74 10.21
N LYS A 18 -6.14 -49.04 10.39
CA LYS A 18 -5.81 -49.75 11.64
C LYS A 18 -4.29 -49.81 11.84
N ALA A 19 -3.83 -49.45 13.04
CA ALA A 19 -2.43 -49.57 13.41
C ALA A 19 -2.04 -51.05 13.58
N LYS A 20 -0.74 -51.34 13.44
CA LYS A 20 -0.21 -52.68 13.72
C LYS A 20 -0.39 -52.95 15.21
N VAL A 21 -1.06 -54.06 15.56
CA VAL A 21 -1.14 -54.51 16.95
C VAL A 21 0.24 -55.07 17.29
N GLU A 22 0.93 -54.51 18.27
CA GLU A 22 2.13 -55.14 18.82
C GLU A 22 1.72 -56.46 19.47
N GLU A 23 2.07 -57.58 18.84
CA GLU A 23 2.00 -58.87 19.51
C GLU A 23 2.99 -58.82 20.69
N LYS A 24 2.46 -58.87 21.92
CA LYS A 24 3.28 -59.24 23.07
C LYS A 24 3.84 -60.63 22.79
N HIS A 25 5.16 -60.73 22.58
CA HIS A 25 5.85 -62.01 22.57
C HIS A 25 5.72 -62.66 23.95
N GLU A 26 4.68 -63.48 24.15
CA GLU A 26 4.76 -64.58 25.11
C GLU A 26 5.59 -65.69 24.47
N PRO A 27 6.61 -66.23 25.15
CA PRO A 27 7.44 -67.29 24.60
C PRO A 27 6.61 -68.57 24.54
N LYS A 28 6.15 -68.95 23.34
CA LYS A 28 5.63 -70.30 23.11
C LYS A 28 6.81 -71.25 22.97
N GLU A 29 6.90 -72.21 23.89
CA GLU A 29 7.68 -73.44 23.70
C GLU A 29 7.21 -74.11 22.40
N GLN A 30 8.14 -74.29 21.47
CA GLN A 30 7.90 -75.02 20.23
C GLN A 30 8.59 -76.37 20.36
N SER A 31 7.79 -77.43 20.40
CA SER A 31 8.21 -78.83 20.32
C SER A 31 8.80 -79.11 18.93
N ASP A 32 9.93 -79.82 18.92
CA ASP A 32 10.60 -80.37 17.75
C ASP A 32 9.64 -81.18 16.87
N ASP A 33 9.63 -80.87 15.57
CA ASP A 33 9.63 -81.82 14.45
C ASP A 33 9.13 -81.15 13.15
N ALA A 34 10.04 -80.82 12.24
CA ALA A 34 9.77 -80.81 10.79
C ALA A 34 11.07 -80.73 9.98
N GLU A 35 11.21 -81.68 9.06
CA GLU A 35 12.37 -81.96 8.22
C GLU A 35 12.84 -80.82 7.29
N ASP A 36 14.16 -80.83 7.12
CA ASP A 36 15.02 -79.99 6.31
C ASP A 36 14.71 -80.07 4.79
N LYS A 37 14.27 -78.95 4.18
CA LYS A 37 14.41 -78.71 2.73
C LYS A 37 15.23 -77.44 2.47
N LYS A 38 16.53 -77.64 2.32
CA LYS A 38 17.55 -76.63 1.97
C LYS A 38 17.28 -75.94 0.62
N VAL A 39 17.14 -74.61 0.65
CA VAL A 39 17.45 -73.74 -0.50
C VAL A 39 18.77 -73.01 -0.20
N ARG A 40 19.81 -73.31 -1.01
CA ARG A 40 21.13 -72.69 -0.91
C ARG A 40 21.11 -71.25 -1.43
N SER A 41 21.28 -70.27 -0.54
CA SER A 41 22.02 -69.04 -0.85
C SER A 41 22.83 -68.61 0.38
N ARG A 42 24.08 -68.20 0.18
CA ARG A 42 24.99 -67.74 1.25
C ARG A 42 24.45 -66.44 1.86
N ARG A 43 23.68 -66.54 2.95
CA ARG A 43 23.46 -65.45 3.91
C ARG A 43 23.80 -65.95 5.29
N TYR A 44 24.49 -65.08 6.03
CA TYR A 44 24.90 -65.24 7.42
C TYR A 44 23.82 -65.94 8.25
N THR A 45 24.17 -67.07 8.87
CA THR A 45 23.31 -67.82 9.79
C THR A 45 23.67 -67.36 11.21
N PRO A 46 22.77 -66.65 11.91
CA PRO A 46 23.05 -66.19 13.27
C PRO A 46 23.27 -67.40 14.19
N LYS A 47 24.38 -67.41 14.94
CA LYS A 47 24.79 -68.56 15.77
C LYS A 47 24.20 -68.56 17.18
N THR A 48 23.39 -67.56 17.53
CA THR A 48 22.76 -67.42 18.86
C THR A 48 21.37 -66.83 18.71
N LYS A 49 20.42 -67.24 19.59
CA LYS A 49 19.05 -66.70 19.63
C LYS A 49 19.01 -65.17 19.68
N LYS A 50 19.96 -64.55 20.39
CA LYS A 50 20.07 -63.08 20.50
C LYS A 50 20.51 -62.42 19.19
N ALA A 51 21.40 -63.05 18.41
CA ALA A 51 21.77 -62.55 17.08
C ALA A 51 20.64 -62.75 16.06
N GLU A 52 19.83 -63.78 16.23
CA GLU A 52 18.64 -64.06 15.43
C GLU A 52 17.53 -63.04 15.71
N GLU A 53 17.28 -62.71 16.98
CA GLU A 53 16.41 -61.60 17.40
C GLU A 53 16.88 -60.24 16.88
N ILE A 54 18.18 -59.92 16.94
CA ILE A 54 18.71 -58.65 16.43
C ILE A 54 18.53 -58.55 14.91
N VAL A 55 18.79 -59.64 14.17
CA VAL A 55 18.59 -59.68 12.71
C VAL A 55 17.10 -59.60 12.36
N HIS A 56 16.22 -60.27 13.12
CA HIS A 56 14.77 -60.14 12.96
C HIS A 56 14.28 -58.72 13.28
N HIS A 57 14.79 -58.10 14.34
CA HIS A 57 14.42 -56.75 14.75
C HIS A 57 14.90 -55.68 13.75
N GLU A 58 16.08 -55.86 13.15
CA GLU A 58 16.58 -55.03 12.05
C GLU A 58 15.82 -55.26 10.73
N LEU A 59 15.38 -56.49 10.45
CA LEU A 59 14.56 -56.80 9.27
C LEU A 59 13.14 -56.25 9.39
N GLU A 60 12.55 -56.23 10.58
CA GLU A 60 11.22 -55.66 10.85
C GLU A 60 11.18 -54.12 10.78
N LYS A 61 12.29 -53.44 11.08
CA LYS A 61 12.39 -51.97 11.02
C LYS A 61 12.77 -51.42 9.64
N ARG A 62 13.01 -52.28 8.64
CA ARG A 62 13.33 -51.81 7.27
C ARG A 62 12.08 -51.28 6.59
N PHE A 63 12.15 -50.04 6.12
CA PHE A 63 11.12 -49.44 5.28
C PHE A 63 10.89 -50.27 4.00
N ILE A 64 9.68 -50.80 3.84
CA ILE A 64 9.22 -51.53 2.64
C ILE A 64 8.08 -50.72 2.03
N PRO A 65 8.29 -50.10 0.84
CA PRO A 65 7.23 -49.40 0.11
C PRO A 65 6.00 -50.31 -0.11
N GLY A 66 4.79 -49.77 0.04
CA GLY A 66 3.54 -50.48 -0.24
C GLY A 66 3.02 -51.41 0.87
N LYS A 67 3.83 -51.75 1.88
CA LYS A 67 3.43 -52.57 3.05
C LYS A 67 3.58 -51.85 4.39
N PHE A 68 3.55 -50.53 4.36
CA PHE A 68 3.77 -49.70 5.53
C PHE A 68 2.50 -49.58 6.40
N ILE A 69 2.63 -49.93 7.68
CA ILE A 69 1.57 -49.80 8.70
C ILE A 69 2.22 -49.14 9.92
N TRP A 70 1.66 -48.02 10.38
CA TRP A 70 2.13 -47.34 11.59
C TRP A 70 1.97 -48.23 12.82
N THR A 71 2.95 -48.14 13.73
CA THR A 71 2.77 -48.55 15.12
C THR A 71 1.74 -47.65 15.81
N GLN A 72 1.23 -48.08 16.97
CA GLN A 72 0.28 -47.25 17.72
C GLN A 72 0.90 -45.92 18.15
N GLU A 73 2.13 -45.93 18.66
CA GLU A 73 2.84 -44.72 19.09
C GLU A 73 3.05 -43.73 17.94
N GLU A 74 3.53 -44.21 16.78
CA GLU A 74 3.70 -43.37 15.59
C GLU A 74 2.38 -42.78 15.12
N LYS A 75 1.29 -43.56 15.17
CA LYS A 75 -0.05 -43.07 14.79
C LYS A 75 -0.51 -41.94 15.72
N TYR A 76 -0.31 -42.06 17.04
CA TYR A 76 -0.64 -41.00 17.99
C TYR A 76 0.20 -39.74 17.78
N ASN A 77 1.52 -39.89 17.60
CA ASN A 77 2.42 -38.76 17.37
C ASN A 77 2.07 -38.03 16.06
N ASN A 78 1.82 -38.78 14.98
CA ASN A 78 1.41 -38.21 13.70
C ASN A 78 0.02 -37.55 13.76
N LEU A 79 -0.92 -38.12 14.52
CA LEU A 79 -2.23 -37.50 14.76
C LEU A 79 -2.07 -36.17 15.50
N PHE A 80 -1.25 -36.15 16.56
CA PHE A 80 -0.98 -34.93 17.33
C PHE A 80 -0.39 -33.82 16.44
N LEU A 81 0.65 -34.14 15.67
CA LEU A 81 1.28 -33.18 14.74
C LEU A 81 0.30 -32.70 13.67
N PHE A 82 -0.53 -33.58 13.13
CA PHE A 82 -1.54 -33.22 12.15
C PHE A 82 -2.60 -32.28 12.72
N VAL A 83 -3.08 -32.53 13.94
CA VAL A 83 -4.01 -31.63 14.64
C VAL A 83 -3.36 -30.27 14.90
N MET A 84 -2.10 -30.23 15.38
CA MET A 84 -1.38 -28.97 15.59
C MET A 84 -1.25 -28.16 14.29
N LEU A 85 -0.98 -28.83 13.17
CA LEU A 85 -0.84 -28.20 11.87
C LEU A 85 -2.16 -27.68 11.30
N ILE A 86 -3.26 -28.41 11.52
CA ILE A 86 -4.61 -27.94 11.21
C ILE A 86 -4.93 -26.70 12.05
N LEU A 87 -4.67 -26.73 13.35
CA LEU A 87 -4.92 -25.58 14.23
C LEU A 87 -4.09 -24.37 13.82
N TRP A 88 -2.84 -24.58 13.39
CA TRP A 88 -1.99 -23.52 12.87
C TRP A 88 -2.60 -22.88 11.61
N ILE A 89 -2.99 -23.69 10.63
CA ILE A 89 -3.63 -23.21 9.39
C ILE A 89 -4.95 -22.50 9.67
N LEU A 90 -5.79 -23.05 10.55
CA LEU A 90 -7.05 -22.43 10.93
C LEU A 90 -6.83 -21.09 11.64
N GLY A 91 -5.83 -21.01 12.51
CA GLY A 91 -5.42 -19.77 13.16
C GLY A 91 -5.01 -18.70 12.15
N ILE A 92 -4.19 -19.04 11.16
CA ILE A 92 -3.80 -18.08 10.12
C ILE A 92 -4.99 -17.74 9.21
N ALA A 93 -5.89 -18.68 8.91
CA ALA A 93 -7.10 -18.42 8.15
C ALA A 93 -8.00 -17.39 8.86
N VAL A 94 -8.11 -17.46 10.19
CA VAL A 94 -8.79 -16.43 10.98
C VAL A 94 -8.04 -15.09 10.87
N MET A 95 -6.72 -15.08 11.01
CA MET A 95 -5.93 -13.84 10.87
C MET A 95 -6.06 -13.21 9.47
N LEU A 96 -6.16 -14.00 8.41
CA LEU A 96 -6.40 -13.51 7.05
C LEU A 96 -7.70 -12.71 6.90
N THR A 97 -8.71 -13.00 7.72
CA THR A 97 -9.95 -12.18 7.74
C THR A 97 -9.70 -10.76 8.22
N GLN A 98 -8.58 -10.51 8.91
CA GLN A 98 -8.19 -9.20 9.43
C GLN A 98 -7.21 -8.47 8.50
N GLY A 99 -6.56 -9.17 7.55
CA GLY A 99 -5.66 -8.54 6.60
C GLY A 99 -4.85 -9.51 5.76
N THR A 100 -4.57 -9.12 4.52
CA THR A 100 -3.78 -9.93 3.57
C THR A 100 -2.33 -10.13 4.00
N ARG A 101 -1.77 -9.24 4.84
CA ARG A 101 -0.41 -9.36 5.38
C ARG A 101 -0.14 -10.68 6.12
N PHE A 102 -1.19 -11.32 6.64
CA PHE A 102 -1.05 -12.61 7.32
C PHE A 102 -0.88 -13.79 6.36
N ILE A 103 -0.92 -13.58 5.03
CA ILE A 103 -0.77 -14.65 4.04
C ILE A 103 0.62 -15.29 4.08
N GLU A 104 1.67 -14.51 4.36
CA GLU A 104 3.05 -14.99 4.47
C GLU A 104 3.18 -16.10 5.52
N GLN A 105 2.38 -16.03 6.59
CA GLN A 105 2.39 -17.05 7.65
C GLN A 105 1.93 -18.43 7.16
N PHE A 106 1.23 -18.54 6.02
CA PHE A 106 0.85 -19.81 5.42
C PHE A 106 2.04 -20.57 4.79
N GLU A 107 3.12 -19.89 4.46
CA GLU A 107 4.22 -20.49 3.70
C GLU A 107 4.79 -21.73 4.39
N VAL A 108 5.08 -21.61 5.69
CA VAL A 108 5.67 -22.69 6.49
C VAL A 108 4.76 -23.93 6.59
N PRO A 109 3.50 -23.84 7.08
CA PRO A 109 2.65 -25.02 7.20
C PRO A 109 2.31 -25.65 5.84
N ILE A 110 2.17 -24.84 4.78
CA ILE A 110 1.88 -25.34 3.43
C ILE A 110 3.11 -26.06 2.83
N ALA A 111 4.31 -25.53 3.02
CA ALA A 111 5.55 -26.16 2.56
C ALA A 111 5.82 -27.48 3.31
N LEU A 112 5.67 -27.47 4.64
CA LEU A 112 5.77 -28.66 5.48
C LEU A 112 4.80 -29.75 5.00
N MET A 113 3.54 -29.39 4.77
CA MET A 113 2.56 -30.34 4.26
C MET A 113 2.90 -30.87 2.89
N ALA A 114 3.29 -30.02 1.95
CA ALA A 114 3.68 -30.47 0.62
C ALA A 114 4.83 -31.49 0.66
N GLY A 115 5.83 -31.28 1.52
CA GLY A 115 6.92 -32.23 1.74
C GLY A 115 6.45 -33.55 2.37
N LEU A 116 5.62 -33.46 3.42
CA LEU A 116 5.03 -34.64 4.08
C LEU A 116 4.17 -35.45 3.09
N SER A 117 3.42 -34.81 2.21
CA SER A 117 2.63 -35.48 1.16
C SER A 117 3.48 -36.37 0.28
N ILE A 118 4.61 -35.84 -0.20
CA ILE A 118 5.54 -36.57 -1.07
C ILE A 118 6.10 -37.76 -0.29
N GLY A 119 6.52 -37.54 0.96
CA GLY A 119 6.97 -38.59 1.87
C GLY A 119 5.95 -39.70 2.01
N PHE A 120 4.73 -39.40 2.46
CA PHE A 120 3.66 -40.38 2.64
C PHE A 120 3.26 -41.07 1.34
N PHE A 121 3.15 -40.32 0.23
CA PHE A 121 2.84 -40.90 -1.08
C PHE A 121 3.83 -41.99 -1.48
N LEU A 122 5.13 -41.76 -1.26
CA LEU A 122 6.18 -42.75 -1.52
C LEU A 122 6.10 -43.97 -0.59
N GLN A 123 5.58 -43.83 0.63
CA GLN A 123 5.36 -44.96 1.55
C GLN A 123 4.26 -45.91 1.07
N TYR A 124 3.25 -45.37 0.36
CA TYR A 124 2.11 -46.14 -0.12
C TYR A 124 2.24 -46.65 -1.56
N LEU A 125 3.27 -46.23 -2.29
CA LEU A 125 3.61 -46.78 -3.60
C LEU A 125 4.20 -48.19 -3.45
N ASP A 126 3.50 -49.22 -3.94
CA ASP A 126 4.00 -50.59 -4.01
C ASP A 126 4.97 -50.78 -5.19
N LEU A 127 6.16 -50.19 -5.05
CA LEU A 127 7.26 -50.37 -6.00
C LEU A 127 8.13 -51.55 -5.54
N LYS A 128 8.36 -52.51 -6.45
CA LYS A 128 9.20 -53.68 -6.17
C LYS A 128 10.57 -53.22 -5.64
N TRP A 129 10.90 -53.65 -4.42
CA TRP A 129 12.05 -53.28 -3.57
C TRP A 129 13.46 -53.29 -4.21
N GLU A 130 13.62 -53.92 -5.38
CA GLU A 130 14.89 -53.97 -6.13
C GLU A 130 15.18 -52.63 -6.87
N ALA A 131 14.25 -51.67 -6.84
CA ALA A 131 14.23 -50.45 -7.63
C ALA A 131 14.47 -49.16 -6.82
N LYS A 132 15.37 -49.14 -5.82
CA LYS A 132 15.61 -47.95 -4.96
C LYS A 132 15.90 -46.66 -5.75
N SER A 133 16.62 -46.76 -6.87
CA SER A 133 16.89 -45.64 -7.78
C SER A 133 15.62 -45.03 -8.37
N TYR A 134 14.59 -45.84 -8.64
CA TYR A 134 13.31 -45.39 -9.18
C TYR A 134 12.48 -44.64 -8.13
N ILE A 135 12.48 -45.10 -6.88
CA ILE A 135 11.80 -44.39 -5.77
C ILE A 135 12.43 -43.01 -5.58
N THR A 136 13.76 -42.93 -5.57
CA THR A 136 14.49 -41.66 -5.49
C THR A 136 14.19 -40.76 -6.69
N ALA A 137 14.15 -41.31 -7.91
CA ALA A 137 13.82 -40.55 -9.11
C ALA A 137 12.39 -39.98 -9.05
N VAL A 138 11.41 -40.79 -8.63
CA VAL A 138 10.01 -40.35 -8.46
C VAL A 138 9.92 -39.27 -7.37
N ALA A 139 10.63 -39.44 -6.25
CA ALA A 139 10.68 -38.43 -5.19
C ALA A 139 11.21 -37.08 -5.69
N ILE A 140 12.32 -37.10 -6.47
CA ILE A 140 12.90 -35.90 -7.08
C ILE A 140 11.92 -35.25 -8.04
N VAL A 141 11.26 -36.03 -8.91
CA VAL A 141 10.27 -35.49 -9.86
C VAL A 141 9.10 -34.83 -9.12
N LEU A 142 8.54 -35.49 -8.10
CA LEU A 142 7.45 -34.92 -7.31
C LEU A 142 7.87 -33.67 -6.55
N MET A 143 9.10 -33.64 -6.03
CA MET A 143 9.67 -32.46 -5.38
C MET A 143 9.81 -31.31 -6.37
N VAL A 144 10.38 -31.55 -7.56
CA VAL A 144 10.50 -30.54 -8.62
C VAL A 144 9.13 -30.00 -9.02
N LEU A 145 8.13 -30.87 -9.20
CA LEU A 145 6.76 -30.45 -9.52
C LEU A 145 6.11 -29.62 -8.39
N ALA A 146 6.43 -29.92 -7.14
CA ALA A 146 5.91 -29.18 -6.00
C ALA A 146 6.52 -27.77 -5.86
N VAL A 147 7.79 -27.59 -6.24
CA VAL A 147 8.52 -26.32 -6.06
C VAL A 147 8.62 -25.47 -7.33
N ALA A 148 8.53 -26.05 -8.53
CA ALA A 148 8.76 -25.31 -9.77
C ALA A 148 7.78 -24.15 -9.97
N SER A 149 6.48 -24.37 -9.72
CA SER A 149 5.46 -23.33 -9.85
C SER A 149 5.62 -22.17 -8.86
N PRO A 150 5.76 -22.40 -7.53
CA PRO A 150 5.97 -21.29 -6.60
C PRO A 150 7.29 -20.56 -6.85
N LEU A 151 8.38 -21.26 -7.22
CA LEU A 151 9.65 -20.59 -7.57
C LEU A 151 9.54 -19.72 -8.82
N TYR A 152 8.80 -20.18 -9.84
CA TYR A 152 8.56 -19.39 -11.03
C TYR A 152 7.69 -18.15 -10.73
N ALA A 153 6.64 -18.31 -9.92
CA ALA A 153 5.80 -17.20 -9.49
C ALA A 153 6.60 -16.17 -8.68
N ASP A 154 7.42 -16.63 -7.73
CA ASP A 154 8.32 -15.79 -6.94
C ASP A 154 9.32 -15.02 -7.83
N HIS A 155 9.93 -15.69 -8.80
CA HIS A 155 10.81 -15.03 -9.76
C HIS A 155 10.09 -13.94 -10.57
N LEU A 156 8.87 -14.21 -11.04
CA LEU A 156 8.08 -13.21 -11.79
C LEU A 156 7.74 -11.99 -10.94
N THR A 157 7.39 -12.18 -9.67
CA THR A 157 7.08 -11.08 -8.74
C THR A 157 8.34 -10.30 -8.34
N SER A 158 9.41 -10.99 -7.95
CA SER A 158 10.65 -10.37 -7.49
C SER A 158 11.39 -9.62 -8.61
N SER A 159 11.40 -10.15 -9.83
CA SER A 159 12.05 -9.50 -10.99
C SER A 159 11.36 -8.20 -11.43
N GLN A 160 10.09 -8.02 -11.07
CA GLN A 160 9.32 -6.81 -11.34
C GLN A 160 9.27 -5.87 -10.13
N SER A 161 9.83 -6.26 -9.00
CA SER A 161 9.84 -5.44 -7.80
C SER A 161 10.80 -4.28 -8.00
N VAL A 162 10.24 -3.08 -8.11
CA VAL A 162 10.97 -1.82 -8.04
C VAL A 162 10.85 -1.25 -6.64
N GLY A 163 11.90 -0.56 -6.18
CA GLY A 163 11.86 0.14 -4.90
C GLY A 163 10.71 1.14 -4.88
N SER A 164 10.12 1.38 -3.70
CA SER A 164 9.05 2.37 -3.51
C SER A 164 9.53 3.82 -3.70
N THR A 165 10.83 4.02 -3.94
CA THR A 165 11.51 5.30 -4.07
C THR A 165 12.62 5.17 -5.13
N ASN A 166 13.07 6.31 -5.66
CA ASN A 166 14.12 6.40 -6.67
C ASN A 166 15.27 7.34 -6.22
N ASP A 167 16.25 7.55 -7.10
CA ASP A 167 17.39 8.43 -6.85
C ASP A 167 16.97 9.89 -6.64
N ASP A 168 15.91 10.36 -7.30
CA ASP A 168 15.38 11.73 -7.15
C ASP A 168 14.94 12.02 -5.71
N MET A 169 14.24 11.07 -5.08
CA MET A 169 13.86 11.17 -3.66
C MET A 169 15.08 11.10 -2.74
N TYR A 170 16.04 10.22 -3.03
CA TYR A 170 17.27 10.14 -2.25
C TYR A 170 18.09 11.45 -2.33
N ASN A 171 18.20 12.02 -3.53
CA ASN A 171 18.86 13.31 -3.80
C ASN A 171 18.14 14.45 -3.06
N THR A 172 16.81 14.47 -3.11
CA THR A 172 15.99 15.43 -2.36
C THR A 172 16.29 15.36 -0.85
N LEU A 173 16.30 14.17 -0.26
CA LEU A 173 16.51 13.99 1.18
C LEU A 173 17.94 14.28 1.61
N THR A 174 18.93 13.92 0.79
CA THR A 174 20.33 14.29 1.05
C THR A 174 20.57 15.80 0.88
N TRP A 175 19.88 16.45 -0.07
CA TRP A 175 19.87 17.91 -0.18
C TRP A 175 19.28 18.56 1.08
N ILE A 176 18.15 18.06 1.58
CA ILE A 176 17.54 18.55 2.84
C ILE A 176 18.52 18.42 4.01
N LYS A 177 19.17 17.26 4.15
CA LYS A 177 20.16 17.03 5.21
C LYS A 177 21.28 18.07 5.20
N ALA A 178 21.77 18.42 4.02
CA ALA A 178 22.89 19.33 3.83
C ALA A 178 22.51 20.82 3.91
N ASN A 179 21.26 21.19 3.61
CA ASN A 179 20.87 22.59 3.39
C ASN A 179 19.84 23.14 4.39
N THR A 180 19.36 22.34 5.34
CA THR A 180 18.36 22.77 6.34
C THR A 180 18.90 22.68 7.75
N ALA A 181 18.32 23.41 8.71
CA ALA A 181 18.73 23.33 10.10
C ALA A 181 18.43 21.93 10.69
N PRO A 182 19.25 21.39 11.61
CA PRO A 182 19.05 20.05 12.18
C PRO A 182 17.69 19.84 12.88
N ASP A 183 17.07 20.90 13.37
CA ASP A 183 15.75 20.90 14.01
C ASP A 183 14.59 21.12 13.04
N THR A 184 14.85 21.23 11.73
CA THR A 184 13.82 21.28 10.68
C THR A 184 12.98 20.02 10.74
N VAL A 185 11.65 20.18 10.68
CA VAL A 185 10.71 19.07 10.64
C VAL A 185 10.18 18.88 9.22
N LEU A 186 10.15 17.63 8.76
CA LEU A 186 9.65 17.28 7.44
C LEU A 186 8.17 16.90 7.51
N ALA A 187 7.38 17.50 6.65
CA ALA A 187 5.97 17.19 6.48
C ALA A 187 5.73 16.61 5.09
N SER A 188 4.97 15.53 5.02
CA SER A 188 4.42 14.93 3.80
C SER A 188 3.35 13.94 4.22
N TRP A 189 2.73 13.21 3.30
CA TRP A 189 1.96 12.02 3.68
C TRP A 189 2.87 10.94 4.30
N TRP A 190 2.31 10.02 5.09
CA TRP A 190 3.08 9.20 6.03
C TRP A 190 4.01 8.15 5.38
N ASP A 191 3.73 7.74 4.14
CA ASP A 191 4.34 6.59 3.47
C ASP A 191 5.87 6.57 3.53
N PHE A 192 6.50 7.74 3.42
CA PHE A 192 7.95 7.86 3.39
C PHE A 192 8.58 8.38 4.70
N GLY A 193 7.83 8.51 5.78
CA GLY A 193 8.34 9.10 7.03
C GLY A 193 9.59 8.41 7.60
N HIS A 194 9.66 7.06 7.55
CA HIS A 194 10.87 6.33 7.97
C HIS A 194 12.05 6.54 7.02
N LEU A 195 11.80 6.65 5.72
CA LEU A 195 12.86 6.97 4.75
C LEU A 195 13.40 8.38 4.98
N PHE A 196 12.50 9.33 5.22
CA PHE A 196 12.85 10.73 5.47
C PHE A 196 13.73 10.86 6.70
N THR A 197 13.34 10.25 7.82
CA THR A 197 14.15 10.24 9.04
C THR A 197 15.51 9.58 8.81
N ALA A 198 15.56 8.44 8.10
CA ALA A 198 16.81 7.71 7.86
C ALA A 198 17.81 8.46 6.96
N VAL A 199 17.34 9.09 5.88
CA VAL A 199 18.22 9.73 4.88
C VAL A 199 18.44 11.20 5.20
N ALA A 200 17.38 11.96 5.46
CA ALA A 200 17.48 13.41 5.70
C ALA A 200 17.96 13.74 7.11
N ASP A 201 17.89 12.79 8.05
CA ASP A 201 18.29 13.00 9.46
C ASP A 201 17.53 14.18 10.08
N ARG A 202 16.21 14.18 9.90
CA ARG A 202 15.25 15.18 10.38
C ARG A 202 14.04 14.50 11.00
N GLN A 203 13.38 15.19 11.94
CA GLN A 203 12.10 14.73 12.47
C GLN A 203 11.03 14.80 11.39
N VAL A 204 10.00 13.94 11.49
CA VAL A 204 8.83 13.96 10.61
C VAL A 204 7.57 14.22 11.42
N VAL A 205 6.59 14.87 10.81
CA VAL A 205 5.29 15.13 11.45
C VAL A 205 4.50 13.86 11.71
N PHE A 206 4.61 12.83 10.87
CA PHE A 206 4.11 11.47 11.10
C PHE A 206 4.69 10.47 10.07
N ASP A 207 4.55 9.18 10.38
CA ASP A 207 5.11 8.05 9.62
C ASP A 207 4.22 6.80 9.78
N GLY A 208 4.67 5.66 9.22
CA GLY A 208 3.96 4.37 9.31
C GLY A 208 3.72 3.86 10.73
N GLY A 209 4.47 4.34 11.72
CA GLY A 209 4.32 3.99 13.13
C GLY A 209 3.36 4.89 13.92
N SER A 210 2.98 6.05 13.37
CA SER A 210 2.20 7.10 14.07
C SER A 210 0.82 7.36 13.44
N GLN A 211 0.20 6.33 12.85
CA GLN A 211 -1.10 6.39 12.16
C GLN A 211 -2.33 6.30 13.08
N ASN A 212 -2.15 6.09 14.39
CA ASN A 212 -3.22 5.77 15.34
C ASN A 212 -3.83 7.00 16.04
N ASN A 213 -3.55 8.21 15.56
CA ASN A 213 -4.01 9.47 16.14
C ASN A 213 -4.50 10.45 15.05
N MET A 214 -4.80 11.69 15.42
CA MET A 214 -5.36 12.71 14.52
C MET A 214 -4.36 13.29 13.50
N ARG A 215 -3.09 12.86 13.49
CA ARG A 215 -2.08 13.40 12.56
C ARG A 215 -2.45 13.18 11.09
N ALA A 216 -3.09 12.04 10.76
CA ALA A 216 -3.60 11.78 9.42
C ALA A 216 -4.70 12.77 9.00
N TYR A 217 -5.62 13.11 9.92
CA TYR A 217 -6.63 14.16 9.69
C TYR A 217 -5.95 15.51 9.44
N TRP A 218 -5.01 15.91 10.30
CA TRP A 218 -4.38 17.22 10.20
C TRP A 218 -3.53 17.37 8.94
N ILE A 219 -2.68 16.40 8.61
CA ILE A 219 -1.93 16.48 7.35
C ILE A 219 -2.87 16.43 6.16
N GLY A 220 -3.86 15.54 6.15
CA GLY A 220 -4.88 15.53 5.11
C GLY A 220 -5.54 16.90 4.92
N ASN A 221 -5.94 17.55 6.02
CA ASN A 221 -6.61 18.86 6.01
C ASN A 221 -5.65 19.96 5.52
N SER A 222 -4.37 19.91 5.90
CA SER A 222 -3.35 20.84 5.39
C SER A 222 -3.17 20.73 3.87
N LEU A 223 -3.42 19.56 3.29
CA LEU A 223 -3.30 19.31 1.85
C LEU A 223 -4.60 19.66 1.11
N THR A 224 -5.78 19.36 1.68
CA THR A 224 -7.09 19.59 1.05
C THR A 224 -7.59 21.03 1.19
N THR A 225 -7.26 21.72 2.27
CA THR A 225 -7.80 23.06 2.53
C THR A 225 -7.38 24.06 1.45
N PRO A 226 -8.26 24.98 1.03
CA PRO A 226 -7.87 26.10 0.18
C PRO A 226 -7.25 27.27 0.94
N ASN A 227 -7.22 27.21 2.27
CA ASN A 227 -6.69 28.28 3.12
C ASN A 227 -5.21 28.01 3.46
N GLU A 228 -4.30 28.68 2.76
CA GLU A 228 -2.86 28.54 2.99
C GLU A 228 -2.43 28.90 4.43
N ASN A 229 -3.12 29.82 5.11
CA ASN A 229 -2.83 30.15 6.51
C ASN A 229 -3.21 29.00 7.44
N LEU A 230 -4.33 28.33 7.18
CA LEU A 230 -4.74 27.15 7.95
C LEU A 230 -3.76 26.00 7.71
N SER A 231 -3.39 25.74 6.45
CA SER A 231 -2.39 24.71 6.12
C SER A 231 -1.05 24.97 6.83
N ALA A 232 -0.49 26.17 6.70
CA ALA A 232 0.74 26.54 7.39
C ALA A 232 0.63 26.44 8.92
N GLY A 233 -0.51 26.85 9.49
CA GLY A 233 -0.78 26.73 10.93
C GLY A 233 -0.85 25.28 11.41
N ILE A 234 -1.49 24.39 10.65
CA ILE A 234 -1.52 22.95 10.93
C ILE A 234 -0.10 22.38 10.90
N LEU A 235 0.68 22.67 9.86
CA LEU A 235 2.05 22.18 9.73
C LEU A 235 2.95 22.68 10.88
N ARG A 236 2.81 23.94 11.26
CA ARG A 236 3.47 24.53 12.44
C ARG A 236 3.10 23.78 13.72
N MET A 237 1.81 23.55 13.97
CA MET A 237 1.34 22.82 15.15
C MET A 237 1.94 21.42 15.21
N LEU A 238 1.80 20.64 14.13
CA LEU A 238 2.28 19.27 14.06
C LEU A 238 3.80 19.16 14.25
N ALA A 239 4.57 20.08 13.68
CA ALA A 239 6.02 20.10 13.82
C ALA A 239 6.49 20.35 15.26
N ASN A 240 5.72 21.12 16.04
CA ASN A 240 6.11 21.55 17.37
C ASN A 240 5.52 20.68 18.49
N SER A 241 4.28 20.21 18.34
CA SER A 241 3.55 19.49 19.40
C SER A 241 2.91 18.17 18.95
N GLY A 242 3.05 17.77 17.68
CA GLY A 242 2.37 16.58 17.15
C GLY A 242 0.86 16.67 17.38
N GLU A 243 0.30 15.69 18.08
CA GLU A 243 -1.12 15.61 18.43
C GLU A 243 -1.49 16.28 19.76
N ASP A 244 -0.51 16.77 20.53
CA ASP A 244 -0.74 17.22 21.90
C ASP A 244 -1.71 18.41 21.98
N ALA A 245 -1.72 19.28 20.97
CA ALA A 245 -2.69 20.37 20.87
C ALA A 245 -4.14 19.86 20.79
N SER A 246 -4.37 18.80 20.01
CA SER A 246 -5.69 18.15 19.91
C SER A 246 -6.05 17.45 21.22
N ASN A 247 -5.12 16.67 21.78
CA ASN A 247 -5.33 15.97 23.05
C ASN A 247 -5.65 16.93 24.19
N THR A 248 -4.95 18.07 24.26
CA THR A 248 -5.16 19.10 25.28
C THR A 248 -6.55 19.71 25.18
N LEU A 249 -7.01 20.02 23.97
CA LEU A 249 -8.36 20.54 23.77
C LEU A 249 -9.42 19.49 24.07
N ASP A 250 -9.21 18.22 23.71
CA ASP A 250 -10.14 17.14 24.04
C ASP A 250 -10.34 16.99 25.56
N LEU A 251 -9.32 17.24 26.37
CA LEU A 251 -9.43 17.26 27.83
C LEU A 251 -10.30 18.42 28.34
N TYR A 252 -10.28 19.58 27.66
CA TYR A 252 -11.04 20.77 28.07
C TYR A 252 -12.48 20.73 27.56
N THR A 253 -12.69 20.27 26.33
CA THR A 253 -13.99 20.25 25.66
C THR A 253 -14.79 18.99 25.98
N ASN A 254 -14.12 17.86 26.21
CA ASN A 254 -14.70 16.51 26.18
C ASN A 254 -15.47 16.21 24.87
N ASP A 255 -15.09 16.89 23.78
CA ASP A 255 -15.74 16.81 22.47
C ASP A 255 -14.70 17.05 21.36
N THR A 256 -14.26 15.97 20.71
CA THR A 256 -13.29 16.03 19.61
C THR A 256 -13.77 16.89 18.45
N ALA A 257 -15.07 16.90 18.13
CA ALA A 257 -15.59 17.74 17.05
C ALA A 257 -15.43 19.22 17.41
N LYS A 258 -15.65 19.58 18.68
CA LYS A 258 -15.43 20.94 19.17
C LYS A 258 -13.96 21.31 19.21
N SER A 259 -13.08 20.40 19.63
CA SER A 259 -11.62 20.62 19.61
C SER A 259 -11.10 20.89 18.20
N VAL A 260 -11.57 20.13 17.21
CA VAL A 260 -11.22 20.32 15.80
C VAL A 260 -11.76 21.65 15.27
N GLU A 261 -12.99 22.04 15.64
CA GLU A 261 -13.55 23.35 15.30
C GLU A 261 -12.67 24.49 15.84
N ILE A 262 -12.27 24.41 17.11
CA ILE A 262 -11.39 25.39 17.75
C ILE A 262 -10.04 25.47 17.02
N LEU A 263 -9.39 24.34 16.75
CA LEU A 263 -8.09 24.32 16.08
C LEU A 263 -8.16 24.88 14.66
N ASN A 264 -9.14 24.46 13.86
CA ASN A 264 -9.34 25.01 12.51
C ASN A 264 -9.58 26.53 12.54
N LYS A 265 -10.19 27.05 13.60
CA LYS A 265 -10.42 28.48 13.78
C LYS A 265 -9.14 29.24 14.15
N ILE A 266 -8.34 28.73 15.09
CA ILE A 266 -7.20 29.50 15.65
C ILE A 266 -5.89 29.34 14.86
N LEU A 267 -5.65 28.19 14.23
CA LEU A 267 -4.39 27.92 13.52
C LEU A 267 -4.03 28.92 12.41
N PRO A 268 -4.98 29.48 11.62
CA PRO A 268 -4.66 30.52 10.64
C PRO A 268 -4.39 31.91 11.24
N MET A 269 -4.60 32.10 12.55
CA MET A 269 -4.47 33.40 13.22
C MET A 269 -3.07 33.64 13.78
N ASP A 270 -2.78 34.88 14.17
CA ASP A 270 -1.67 35.15 15.07
C ASP A 270 -2.01 34.76 16.52
N ARG A 271 -0.99 34.67 17.38
CA ARG A 271 -1.14 34.23 18.79
C ARG A 271 -2.10 35.11 19.59
N THR A 272 -2.13 36.43 19.34
CA THR A 272 -2.97 37.38 20.08
C THR A 272 -4.43 37.24 19.69
N GLN A 273 -4.69 37.12 18.38
CA GLN A 273 -6.00 36.83 17.82
C GLN A 273 -6.53 35.48 18.33
N ALA A 274 -5.70 34.43 18.26
CA ALA A 274 -6.03 33.11 18.78
C ALA A 274 -6.37 33.15 20.29
N ASN A 275 -5.62 33.90 21.11
CA ASN A 275 -5.93 34.07 22.53
C ASN A 275 -7.30 34.72 22.76
N THR A 276 -7.61 35.75 21.97
CA THR A 276 -8.89 36.45 22.05
C THR A 276 -10.05 35.53 21.67
N GLU A 277 -9.88 34.69 20.65
CA GLU A 277 -10.88 33.73 20.22
C GLU A 277 -11.11 32.61 21.26
N LEU A 278 -10.02 32.06 21.84
CA LEU A 278 -10.09 31.01 22.86
C LEU A 278 -10.81 31.48 24.13
N THR A 279 -10.44 32.66 24.64
CA THR A 279 -11.01 33.20 25.88
C THR A 279 -12.38 33.85 25.70
N GLY A 280 -12.66 34.40 24.51
CA GLY A 280 -13.92 35.04 24.17
C GLY A 280 -14.97 34.06 23.68
N THR A 281 -14.83 33.58 22.45
CA THR A 281 -15.83 32.73 21.76
C THR A 281 -15.96 31.36 22.42
N TYR A 282 -14.83 30.76 22.79
CA TYR A 282 -14.79 29.40 23.32
C TYR A 282 -14.79 29.32 24.84
N GLY A 283 -14.66 30.46 25.53
CA GLY A 283 -14.80 30.56 26.99
C GLY A 283 -13.75 29.80 27.79
N LEU A 284 -12.59 29.48 27.20
CA LEU A 284 -11.47 28.91 27.95
C LEU A 284 -10.93 29.95 28.93
N ASP A 285 -10.52 29.51 30.11
CA ASP A 285 -9.79 30.40 31.01
C ASP A 285 -8.38 30.70 30.44
N GLN A 286 -7.71 31.72 30.97
CA GLN A 286 -6.43 32.17 30.44
C GLN A 286 -5.33 31.09 30.55
N GLN A 287 -5.40 30.20 31.55
CA GLN A 287 -4.41 29.13 31.73
C GLN A 287 -4.63 28.03 30.68
N GLN A 288 -5.88 27.64 30.44
CA GLN A 288 -6.25 26.71 29.38
C GLN A 288 -5.87 27.27 28.01
N ALA A 289 -6.20 28.54 27.74
CA ALA A 289 -5.87 29.21 26.49
C ALA A 289 -4.35 29.24 26.26
N ASN A 290 -3.55 29.62 27.27
CA ASN A 290 -2.10 29.60 27.17
C ASN A 290 -1.54 28.19 26.89
N SER A 291 -2.10 27.16 27.54
CA SER A 291 -1.67 25.76 27.33
C SER A 291 -1.89 25.31 25.88
N VAL A 292 -3.00 25.71 25.25
CA VAL A 292 -3.27 25.45 23.82
C VAL A 292 -2.36 26.28 22.92
N LEU A 293 -2.15 27.55 23.24
CA LEU A 293 -1.31 28.46 22.45
C LEU A 293 0.15 28.06 22.46
N ASP A 294 0.68 27.54 23.56
CA ASP A 294 2.07 27.06 23.63
C ASP A 294 2.32 25.88 22.69
N LEU A 295 1.30 25.06 22.42
CA LEU A 295 1.36 23.92 21.50
C LEU A 295 1.09 24.30 20.03
N THR A 296 0.28 25.34 19.79
CA THR A 296 -0.20 25.73 18.45
C THR A 296 0.52 26.96 17.86
N HIS A 297 1.02 27.84 18.71
CA HIS A 297 1.66 29.12 18.38
C HIS A 297 2.92 29.35 19.25
N PRO A 298 3.89 28.42 19.25
CA PRO A 298 5.08 28.54 20.09
C PRO A 298 5.88 29.81 19.76
N ALA A 299 6.56 30.39 20.75
CA ALA A 299 7.36 31.59 20.54
C ALA A 299 8.53 31.37 19.55
N ASN A 300 9.12 30.19 19.60
CA ASN A 300 10.20 29.74 18.72
C ASN A 300 9.73 28.48 17.98
N PRO A 301 8.95 28.63 16.91
CA PRO A 301 8.52 27.50 16.10
C PRO A 301 9.70 26.84 15.37
N LYS A 302 9.64 25.51 15.23
CA LYS A 302 10.60 24.74 14.43
C LYS A 302 10.35 24.93 12.93
N PRO A 303 11.40 25.17 12.11
CA PRO A 303 11.27 25.27 10.66
C PRO A 303 10.60 24.03 10.06
N VAL A 304 9.74 24.22 9.07
CA VAL A 304 9.02 23.12 8.41
C VAL A 304 9.30 23.09 6.92
N ASN A 305 9.70 21.93 6.41
CA ASN A 305 9.74 21.65 4.99
C ASN A 305 8.60 20.68 4.62
N LEU A 306 7.66 21.15 3.80
CA LEU A 306 6.63 20.33 3.18
C LEU A 306 7.16 19.71 1.89
N ILE A 307 7.20 18.37 1.85
CA ILE A 307 7.62 17.58 0.70
C ILE A 307 6.37 17.04 0.01
N LEU A 308 6.17 17.40 -1.26
CA LEU A 308 5.10 16.90 -2.11
C LEU A 308 5.68 16.08 -3.24
N SER A 309 5.19 14.85 -3.42
CA SER A 309 5.69 13.90 -4.41
C SER A 309 4.59 13.34 -5.30
N SER A 310 4.96 12.84 -6.47
CA SER A 310 4.05 12.36 -7.51
C SER A 310 3.14 11.21 -7.08
N ASP A 311 3.60 10.35 -6.18
CA ASP A 311 2.80 9.25 -5.62
C ASP A 311 1.62 9.75 -4.78
N MET A 312 1.69 10.99 -4.27
CA MET A 312 0.58 11.58 -3.52
C MET A 312 -0.66 11.81 -4.39
N LEU A 313 -0.52 11.93 -5.72
CA LEU A 313 -1.65 12.03 -6.64
C LEU A 313 -2.53 10.78 -6.57
N SER A 314 -1.93 9.58 -6.68
CA SER A 314 -2.66 8.32 -6.65
C SER A 314 -3.15 7.96 -5.24
N LYS A 315 -2.52 8.52 -4.19
CA LYS A 315 -2.93 8.35 -2.79
C LYS A 315 -3.94 9.38 -2.30
N ALA A 316 -4.36 10.30 -3.16
CA ALA A 316 -5.24 11.40 -2.80
C ALA A 316 -6.57 10.99 -2.22
N ALA A 317 -7.12 9.85 -2.66
CA ALA A 317 -8.32 9.29 -2.05
C ALA A 317 -8.16 9.20 -0.52
N TRP A 318 -7.01 8.75 0.00
CA TRP A 318 -6.82 8.56 1.43
C TRP A 318 -6.54 9.85 2.18
N TRP A 319 -5.57 10.64 1.73
CA TRP A 319 -5.25 11.87 2.45
C TRP A 319 -6.38 12.89 2.39
N SER A 320 -7.19 12.89 1.32
CA SER A 320 -8.38 13.74 1.26
C SER A 320 -9.53 13.20 2.11
N TYR A 321 -9.71 11.88 2.19
CA TYR A 321 -10.69 11.26 3.09
C TYR A 321 -10.40 11.59 4.54
N PHE A 322 -9.15 11.47 4.99
CA PHE A 322 -8.81 11.91 6.33
C PHE A 322 -8.93 13.42 6.45
N GLY A 323 -8.44 14.20 5.49
CA GLY A 323 -8.47 15.66 5.55
C GLY A 323 -9.85 16.30 5.53
N SER A 324 -10.85 15.63 4.96
CA SER A 324 -12.24 16.10 4.85
C SER A 324 -13.19 15.44 5.85
N TRP A 325 -12.65 14.74 6.86
CA TRP A 325 -13.47 14.07 7.86
C TRP A 325 -14.38 15.05 8.62
N ASP A 326 -15.69 14.77 8.57
CA ASP A 326 -16.71 15.48 9.34
C ASP A 326 -16.88 14.79 10.70
N PHE A 327 -16.39 15.45 11.76
CA PHE A 327 -16.47 14.92 13.12
C PHE A 327 -17.89 14.92 13.71
N GLN A 328 -18.79 15.76 13.20
CA GLN A 328 -20.19 15.82 13.65
C GLN A 328 -20.97 14.64 13.07
N ASN A 329 -20.87 14.45 11.75
CA ASN A 329 -21.61 13.41 11.04
C ASN A 329 -20.89 12.06 11.01
N LYS A 330 -19.60 12.01 11.35
CA LYS A 330 -18.73 10.82 11.30
C LYS A 330 -18.66 10.22 9.90
N THR A 331 -18.56 11.10 8.91
CA THR A 331 -18.53 10.76 7.49
C THR A 331 -17.37 11.48 6.82
N SER A 332 -16.94 10.95 5.67
CA SER A 332 -15.97 11.62 4.81
C SER A 332 -16.15 11.19 3.36
N THR A 333 -15.49 11.91 2.45
CA THR A 333 -15.53 11.66 1.01
C THR A 333 -14.11 11.45 0.49
N HIS A 334 -13.93 10.43 -0.36
CA HIS A 334 -12.69 10.26 -1.11
C HIS A 334 -12.68 11.22 -2.30
N TYR A 335 -11.72 12.13 -2.33
CA TYR A 335 -11.41 12.96 -3.49
C TYR A 335 -10.06 12.53 -4.08
N SER A 336 -9.96 12.49 -5.40
CA SER A 336 -8.83 11.84 -6.09
C SER A 336 -8.30 12.69 -7.24
N TYR A 337 -7.05 12.41 -7.61
CA TYR A 337 -6.47 12.82 -8.87
C TYR A 337 -6.18 11.58 -9.71
N TYR A 338 -6.44 11.69 -11.01
CA TYR A 338 -6.21 10.67 -12.00
C TYR A 338 -5.26 11.24 -13.06
N PRO A 339 -3.93 11.16 -12.82
CA PRO A 339 -2.95 11.56 -13.80
C PRO A 339 -2.95 10.59 -14.98
N ALA A 340 -2.65 11.09 -16.18
CA ALA A 340 -2.36 10.28 -17.34
C ALA A 340 -1.42 11.03 -18.28
N GLN A 341 -0.46 10.31 -18.85
CA GLN A 341 0.30 10.78 -19.99
C GLN A 341 -0.48 10.48 -21.28
N SER A 342 -0.51 11.42 -22.22
CA SER A 342 -1.17 11.23 -23.51
C SER A 342 -0.33 11.79 -24.66
N THR A 343 -0.26 11.03 -25.76
CA THR A 343 0.34 11.49 -27.01
C THR A 343 -0.69 12.26 -27.84
N THR A 344 -0.21 13.14 -28.73
CA THR A 344 -1.05 13.82 -29.70
C THR A 344 -0.96 13.12 -31.05
N GLU A 345 -2.11 12.74 -31.63
CA GLU A 345 -2.25 12.16 -32.96
C GLU A 345 -3.15 13.03 -33.84
N GLN A 346 -3.17 12.80 -35.15
CA GLN A 346 -4.02 13.54 -36.09
C GLN A 346 -5.28 12.74 -36.40
N ILE A 347 -6.45 13.30 -36.03
CA ILE A 347 -7.76 12.71 -36.32
C ILE A 347 -8.60 13.76 -37.06
N ASN A 348 -9.07 13.42 -38.25
CA ASN A 348 -9.85 14.33 -39.11
C ASN A 348 -9.15 15.69 -39.34
N GLY A 349 -7.82 15.69 -39.47
CA GLY A 349 -7.02 16.89 -39.71
C GLY A 349 -6.86 17.82 -38.50
N LYS A 350 -7.18 17.35 -37.30
CA LYS A 350 -7.00 18.06 -36.04
C LYS A 350 -6.11 17.27 -35.09
N GLY A 351 -5.31 17.98 -34.30
CA GLY A 351 -4.64 17.38 -33.15
C GLY A 351 -5.67 16.80 -32.17
N PHE A 352 -5.48 15.53 -31.81
CA PHE A 352 -6.30 14.79 -30.86
C PHE A 352 -5.38 14.17 -29.81
N THR A 353 -5.73 14.28 -28.55
CA THR A 353 -5.01 13.63 -27.45
C THR A 353 -5.97 12.94 -26.50
N MET A 354 -5.55 11.82 -25.94
CA MET A 354 -6.38 11.02 -25.04
C MET A 354 -5.54 10.36 -23.95
N GLY A 355 -5.84 10.68 -22.70
CA GLY A 355 -5.31 9.98 -21.53
C GLY A 355 -6.05 8.66 -21.35
N MET A 356 -5.40 7.55 -21.68
CA MET A 356 -6.02 6.21 -21.58
C MET A 356 -6.36 5.82 -20.15
N GLU A 357 -5.58 6.31 -19.18
CA GLU A 357 -5.73 5.97 -17.76
C GLU A 357 -6.81 6.79 -17.05
N ASN A 358 -6.99 8.06 -17.46
CA ASN A 358 -7.93 8.98 -16.80
C ASN A 358 -9.15 9.37 -17.65
N GLY A 359 -9.20 8.94 -18.92
CA GLY A 359 -10.32 9.23 -19.80
C GLY A 359 -10.39 10.67 -20.29
N VAL A 360 -9.37 11.50 -20.09
CA VAL A 360 -9.34 12.89 -20.58
C VAL A 360 -9.12 12.89 -22.09
N VAL A 361 -9.93 13.66 -22.80
CA VAL A 361 -9.87 13.83 -24.26
C VAL A 361 -9.64 15.30 -24.57
N GLY A 362 -8.68 15.58 -25.43
CA GLY A 362 -8.38 16.91 -25.96
C GLY A 362 -8.45 16.94 -27.47
N VAL A 363 -9.04 18.00 -28.04
CA VAL A 363 -9.11 18.22 -29.49
C VAL A 363 -8.67 19.64 -29.81
N GLN A 364 -7.89 19.80 -30.87
CA GLN A 364 -7.44 21.10 -31.36
C GLN A 364 -8.63 21.96 -31.73
N SER A 365 -8.71 23.14 -31.10
CA SER A 365 -9.78 24.08 -31.38
C SER A 365 -9.51 24.86 -32.66
N THR A 366 -10.55 25.09 -33.44
CA THR A 366 -10.53 25.96 -34.63
C THR A 366 -11.26 27.28 -34.40
N SER A 367 -11.79 27.53 -33.20
CA SER A 367 -12.55 28.75 -32.85
C SER A 367 -11.73 29.70 -31.98
N ASN A 368 -11.99 31.01 -32.11
CA ASN A 368 -11.44 32.07 -31.26
C ASN A 368 -11.99 32.07 -29.81
N GLU A 369 -12.87 31.13 -29.46
CA GLU A 369 -13.57 31.08 -28.16
C GLU A 369 -12.72 30.45 -27.03
N THR A 370 -11.51 29.98 -27.33
CA THR A 370 -10.69 29.26 -26.35
C THR A 370 -9.89 30.16 -25.40
N ASN A 371 -10.09 31.48 -25.40
CA ASN A 371 -9.31 32.43 -24.58
C ASN A 371 -7.79 32.13 -24.62
N GLY A 372 -7.28 31.70 -25.79
CA GLY A 372 -5.86 31.40 -25.98
C GLY A 372 -5.41 29.96 -25.74
N THR A 373 -6.29 29.01 -25.37
CA THR A 373 -5.91 27.58 -25.30
C THR A 373 -5.96 26.95 -26.69
N GLY A 374 -4.90 26.26 -27.13
CA GLY A 374 -4.84 25.59 -28.44
C GLY A 374 -5.77 24.37 -28.57
N MET A 375 -6.29 23.88 -27.43
CA MET A 375 -7.11 22.68 -27.32
C MET A 375 -8.38 22.94 -26.49
N THR A 376 -9.43 22.15 -26.77
CA THR A 376 -10.61 21.97 -25.93
C THR A 376 -10.52 20.62 -25.25
N PHE A 377 -10.86 20.52 -23.97
CA PHE A 377 -10.79 19.28 -23.19
C PHE A 377 -12.14 18.89 -22.59
N ALA A 378 -12.39 17.57 -22.53
CA ALA A 378 -13.48 16.91 -21.83
C ALA A 378 -12.97 15.58 -21.24
N TYR A 379 -13.83 14.83 -20.57
CA TYR A 379 -13.49 13.48 -20.11
C TYR A 379 -14.63 12.50 -20.39
N VAL A 380 -14.29 11.23 -20.53
CA VAL A 380 -15.23 10.15 -20.85
C VAL A 380 -16.20 9.90 -19.69
N ASP A 381 -17.49 9.77 -20.00
CA ASP A 381 -18.49 9.22 -19.08
C ASP A 381 -18.20 7.72 -18.86
N GLN A 382 -17.69 7.39 -17.68
CA GLN A 382 -17.35 6.01 -17.32
C GLN A 382 -18.54 5.05 -17.40
N SER A 383 -19.79 5.54 -17.31
CA SER A 383 -20.98 4.69 -17.45
C SER A 383 -21.13 4.07 -18.85
N LYS A 384 -20.47 4.67 -19.85
CA LYS A 384 -20.50 4.33 -21.27
C LYS A 384 -19.30 3.50 -21.74
N LEU A 385 -18.19 3.56 -21.01
CA LEU A 385 -16.97 2.85 -21.34
C LEU A 385 -17.22 1.33 -21.43
N ASN A 386 -16.65 0.68 -22.46
CA ASN A 386 -16.81 -0.74 -22.78
C ASN A 386 -18.25 -1.19 -23.10
N LYS A 387 -19.20 -0.25 -23.21
CA LYS A 387 -20.57 -0.53 -23.68
C LYS A 387 -20.82 0.10 -25.03
N THR A 388 -20.61 1.41 -25.12
CA THR A 388 -20.82 2.18 -26.34
C THR A 388 -19.53 2.79 -26.85
N LEU A 389 -18.51 2.94 -26.00
CA LEU A 389 -17.22 3.57 -26.32
C LEU A 389 -16.04 2.67 -25.95
N ASN A 390 -15.12 2.45 -26.89
CA ASN A 390 -13.82 1.84 -26.67
C ASN A 390 -12.69 2.81 -27.05
N MET A 391 -11.95 3.27 -26.05
CA MET A 391 -10.89 4.27 -26.16
C MET A 391 -9.72 3.86 -27.08
N THR A 392 -9.58 2.58 -27.42
CA THR A 392 -8.50 2.10 -28.29
C THR A 392 -8.85 2.15 -29.78
N THR A 393 -10.12 2.27 -30.17
CA THR A 393 -10.53 2.16 -31.58
C THR A 393 -10.47 3.51 -32.28
N THR A 394 -10.03 3.53 -33.54
CA THR A 394 -10.00 4.75 -34.36
C THR A 394 -11.40 5.34 -34.55
N GLU A 395 -12.42 4.50 -34.77
CA GLU A 395 -13.81 4.93 -34.93
C GLU A 395 -14.33 5.69 -33.71
N ASP A 396 -14.05 5.18 -32.51
CA ASP A 396 -14.46 5.84 -31.28
C ASP A 396 -13.71 7.16 -31.05
N LYS A 397 -12.42 7.20 -31.37
CA LYS A 397 -11.62 8.44 -31.29
C LYS A 397 -12.12 9.50 -32.27
N GLU A 398 -12.48 9.11 -33.50
CA GLU A 398 -13.13 10.00 -34.47
C GLU A 398 -14.48 10.52 -33.95
N ARG A 399 -15.28 9.64 -33.33
CA ARG A 399 -16.56 10.02 -32.73
C ARG A 399 -16.39 11.01 -31.58
N MET A 400 -15.47 10.77 -30.64
CA MET A 400 -15.15 11.70 -29.55
C MET A 400 -14.59 13.02 -30.05
N SER A 401 -13.71 12.98 -31.05
CA SER A 401 -13.14 14.18 -31.68
C SER A 401 -14.24 15.08 -32.27
N LYS A 402 -15.20 14.45 -32.95
CA LYS A 402 -16.39 15.12 -33.49
C LYS A 402 -17.31 15.61 -32.37
N GLU A 403 -17.56 14.79 -31.34
CA GLU A 403 -18.40 15.13 -30.19
C GLU A 403 -17.96 16.44 -29.54
N LEU A 404 -16.65 16.53 -29.26
CA LEU A 404 -16.04 17.65 -28.58
C LEU A 404 -15.95 18.90 -29.47
N THR A 405 -15.75 18.71 -30.79
CA THR A 405 -15.72 19.81 -31.78
C THR A 405 -17.12 20.41 -31.96
N ASP A 406 -18.11 19.57 -32.23
CA ASP A 406 -19.46 20.00 -32.62
C ASP A 406 -20.30 20.36 -31.38
N GLY A 407 -19.84 19.97 -30.18
CA GLY A 407 -20.58 20.12 -28.93
C GLY A 407 -21.84 19.26 -28.87
N THR A 408 -21.89 18.18 -29.67
CA THR A 408 -23.03 17.29 -29.82
C THR A 408 -22.67 15.92 -29.29
N GLY A 409 -23.49 15.27 -28.47
CA GLY A 409 -23.27 13.90 -27.98
C GLY A 409 -23.53 13.72 -26.50
N ASN A 410 -23.24 12.54 -25.97
CA ASN A 410 -23.45 12.17 -24.56
C ASN A 410 -22.42 11.18 -24.01
N GLU A 411 -21.28 11.02 -24.68
CA GLU A 411 -20.19 10.14 -24.23
C GLU A 411 -19.12 10.94 -23.46
N LEU A 412 -19.03 12.26 -23.70
CA LEU A 412 -18.09 13.16 -23.06
C LEU A 412 -18.80 14.10 -22.08
N ILE A 413 -18.14 14.34 -20.95
CA ILE A 413 -18.57 15.28 -19.92
C ILE A 413 -17.61 16.46 -19.91
N LYS A 414 -18.19 17.68 -19.90
CA LYS A 414 -17.42 18.91 -19.74
C LYS A 414 -16.92 19.03 -18.29
N PRO A 415 -15.63 19.35 -18.06
CA PRO A 415 -15.12 19.55 -16.71
C PRO A 415 -15.73 20.78 -16.05
N HIS A 416 -15.61 20.87 -14.73
CA HIS A 416 -16.00 22.06 -13.97
C HIS A 416 -15.06 23.21 -14.29
N LYS A 417 -13.77 23.00 -14.03
CA LYS A 417 -12.69 23.92 -14.34
C LYS A 417 -11.69 23.23 -15.29
N LEU A 418 -11.17 24.02 -16.23
CA LEU A 418 -9.99 23.66 -17.01
C LEU A 418 -8.81 24.51 -16.54
N ILE A 419 -7.75 23.84 -16.10
CA ILE A 419 -6.44 24.43 -15.80
C ILE A 419 -5.51 24.03 -16.95
N TYR A 420 -4.99 25.00 -17.68
CA TYR A 420 -4.15 24.76 -18.85
C TYR A 420 -2.78 25.41 -18.65
N VAL A 421 -1.74 24.60 -18.78
CA VAL A 421 -0.34 25.03 -18.66
C VAL A 421 0.36 24.81 -19.99
N ASP A 422 0.89 25.87 -20.57
CA ASP A 422 1.63 25.84 -21.82
C ASP A 422 2.73 26.91 -21.82
N ASN A 423 3.94 26.55 -22.24
CA ASN A 423 5.13 27.43 -22.17
C ASN A 423 5.31 28.10 -20.80
N ASN A 424 5.11 27.33 -19.71
CA ASN A 424 5.14 27.80 -18.32
C ASN A 424 4.14 28.92 -17.98
N GLN A 425 3.12 29.13 -18.82
CA GLN A 425 2.01 30.02 -18.54
C GLN A 425 0.80 29.21 -18.09
N LEU A 426 0.29 29.53 -16.91
CA LEU A 426 -0.91 28.92 -16.36
C LEU A 426 -2.14 29.78 -16.68
N SER A 427 -3.21 29.13 -17.14
CA SER A 427 -4.51 29.75 -17.36
C SER A 427 -5.61 28.87 -16.77
N GLU A 428 -6.63 29.49 -16.17
CA GLU A 428 -7.77 28.78 -15.59
C GLU A 428 -9.07 29.32 -16.18
N ARG A 429 -10.06 28.45 -16.40
CA ARG A 429 -11.43 28.87 -16.70
C ARG A 429 -12.46 27.88 -16.17
N ILE A 430 -13.60 28.41 -15.76
CA ILE A 430 -14.78 27.59 -15.49
C ILE A 430 -15.43 27.21 -16.83
N VAL A 431 -15.68 25.92 -17.03
CA VAL A 431 -16.27 25.35 -18.23
C VAL A 431 -17.72 24.91 -17.98
N ASN A 432 -18.01 24.27 -16.84
CA ASN A 432 -19.36 23.83 -16.49
C ASN A 432 -19.58 23.76 -14.97
N ASN A 433 -20.31 24.72 -14.39
CA ASN A 433 -20.61 24.79 -12.96
C ASN A 433 -21.31 23.54 -12.37
N ASN A 434 -21.91 22.68 -13.21
CA ASN A 434 -22.63 21.49 -12.76
C ASN A 434 -21.79 20.20 -12.78
N SER A 435 -20.51 20.30 -13.16
CA SER A 435 -19.62 19.14 -13.20
C SER A 435 -18.91 18.94 -11.85
N ASN A 436 -18.64 17.70 -11.50
CA ASN A 436 -17.97 17.33 -10.25
C ASN A 436 -16.46 17.07 -10.44
N MET A 437 -15.98 17.09 -11.68
CA MET A 437 -14.58 16.81 -12.01
C MET A 437 -14.00 17.97 -12.80
N SER A 438 -12.74 18.26 -12.55
CA SER A 438 -11.93 19.26 -13.25
C SER A 438 -10.76 18.61 -13.96
N VAL A 439 -10.27 19.30 -14.97
CA VAL A 439 -9.16 18.83 -15.80
C VAL A 439 -8.03 19.83 -15.72
N MET A 440 -6.84 19.33 -15.44
CA MET A 440 -5.60 20.02 -15.73
C MET A 440 -4.94 19.39 -16.95
N ALA A 441 -4.44 20.21 -17.87
CA ALA A 441 -3.67 19.78 -19.02
C ALA A 441 -2.38 20.59 -19.11
N ILE A 442 -1.25 19.89 -19.05
CA ILE A 442 0.09 20.44 -19.16
C ILE A 442 0.67 20.02 -20.50
N HIS A 443 0.89 20.99 -21.38
CA HIS A 443 1.51 20.77 -22.68
C HIS A 443 3.02 20.54 -22.50
N GLN A 444 3.54 19.45 -23.07
CA GLN A 444 4.96 19.10 -23.01
C GLN A 444 5.68 19.49 -24.30
N ASN A 445 7.01 19.63 -24.20
CA ASN A 445 7.86 20.07 -25.31
C ASN A 445 7.86 19.12 -26.52
N ASP A 446 7.52 17.84 -26.33
CA ASP A 446 7.38 16.84 -27.38
C ASP A 446 5.99 16.84 -28.06
N GLY A 447 5.12 17.77 -27.68
CA GLY A 447 3.74 17.88 -28.17
C GLY A 447 2.76 16.92 -27.48
N SER A 448 3.22 16.13 -26.51
CA SER A 448 2.37 15.31 -25.64
C SER A 448 1.73 16.16 -24.54
N TYR A 449 0.75 15.58 -23.84
CA TYR A 449 0.11 16.20 -22.68
C TYR A 449 0.27 15.32 -21.46
N PHE A 450 0.56 15.95 -20.33
CA PHE A 450 0.25 15.37 -19.02
C PHE A 450 -1.08 15.92 -18.57
N THR A 451 -2.06 15.05 -18.37
CA THR A 451 -3.41 15.43 -17.96
C THR A 451 -3.71 14.90 -16.59
N VAL A 452 -4.48 15.66 -15.81
CA VAL A 452 -4.96 15.24 -14.50
C VAL A 452 -6.45 15.49 -14.46
N LEU A 453 -7.25 14.43 -14.34
CA LEU A 453 -8.67 14.53 -14.01
C LEU A 453 -8.80 14.47 -12.49
N PHE A 454 -9.54 15.35 -11.84
CA PHE A 454 -9.64 15.36 -10.39
C PHE A 454 -10.94 15.97 -9.88
N ASP A 455 -11.35 15.62 -8.67
CA ASP A 455 -12.58 16.15 -8.07
C ASP A 455 -12.54 17.68 -7.95
N SER A 456 -13.63 18.37 -8.31
CA SER A 456 -13.72 19.83 -8.29
C SER A 456 -13.51 20.42 -6.89
N TYR A 457 -13.78 19.64 -5.84
CA TYR A 457 -13.48 19.98 -4.45
C TYR A 457 -11.99 20.32 -4.23
N LEU A 458 -11.08 19.70 -4.98
CA LEU A 458 -9.63 19.83 -4.81
C LEU A 458 -9.02 20.97 -5.64
N GLU A 459 -9.79 21.71 -6.45
CA GLU A 459 -9.29 22.74 -7.36
C GLU A 459 -8.44 23.81 -6.70
N ASN A 460 -8.85 24.26 -5.52
CA ASN A 460 -8.14 25.32 -4.79
C ASN A 460 -7.37 24.78 -3.60
N SER A 461 -7.27 23.45 -3.46
CA SER A 461 -6.54 22.84 -2.35
C SER A 461 -5.06 23.25 -2.39
N VAL A 462 -4.44 23.36 -1.21
CA VAL A 462 -3.01 23.68 -1.10
C VAL A 462 -2.16 22.66 -1.88
N PHE A 463 -2.53 21.38 -1.88
CA PHE A 463 -1.82 20.39 -2.71
C PHE A 463 -1.88 20.72 -4.21
N THR A 464 -3.06 21.03 -4.76
CA THR A 464 -3.18 21.45 -6.17
C THR A 464 -2.36 22.71 -6.44
N LYS A 465 -2.51 23.75 -5.60
CA LYS A 465 -1.81 25.02 -5.80
C LYS A 465 -0.29 24.89 -5.74
N LEU A 466 0.24 24.06 -4.85
CA LEU A 466 1.69 23.85 -4.72
C LEU A 466 2.23 22.87 -5.77
N TYR A 467 1.70 21.65 -5.82
CA TYR A 467 2.28 20.57 -6.60
C TYR A 467 1.94 20.66 -8.10
N LEU A 468 0.68 20.97 -8.43
CA LEU A 468 0.22 21.02 -9.82
C LEU A 468 0.41 22.40 -10.45
N GLU A 469 0.12 23.46 -9.70
CA GLU A 469 0.22 24.84 -10.20
C GLU A 469 1.55 25.54 -9.88
N SER A 470 2.54 24.79 -9.37
CA SER A 470 3.89 25.30 -9.06
C SER A 470 3.89 26.49 -8.08
N GLY A 471 2.97 26.51 -7.13
CA GLY A 471 2.90 27.53 -6.08
C GLY A 471 2.36 28.89 -6.53
N PHE A 472 1.61 28.94 -7.64
CA PHE A 472 1.06 30.19 -8.16
C PHE A 472 0.23 30.93 -7.09
N ASN A 473 0.57 32.21 -6.87
CA ASN A 473 -0.04 33.10 -5.87
C ASN A 473 -0.02 32.61 -4.41
N GLN A 474 0.85 31.66 -4.05
CA GLN A 474 1.00 31.23 -2.66
C GLN A 474 1.98 32.16 -1.91
N THR A 475 1.64 32.53 -0.68
CA THR A 475 2.43 33.45 0.15
C THR A 475 3.01 32.77 1.39
N ARG A 476 2.48 31.59 1.77
CA ARG A 476 2.90 30.84 2.96
C ARG A 476 3.91 29.75 2.66
N PHE A 477 4.17 29.47 1.39
CA PHE A 477 5.04 28.39 0.94
C PHE A 477 6.04 28.90 -0.08
N ASN A 478 7.32 28.57 0.11
CA ASN A 478 8.38 28.93 -0.81
C ASN A 478 9.07 27.67 -1.33
N LEU A 479 9.08 27.49 -2.65
CA LEU A 479 9.78 26.36 -3.28
C LEU A 479 11.29 26.53 -3.07
N THR A 480 11.91 25.60 -2.36
CA THR A 480 13.36 25.65 -2.05
C THR A 480 14.19 24.66 -2.85
N HIS A 481 13.59 23.54 -3.27
CA HIS A 481 14.25 22.50 -4.03
C HIS A 481 13.20 21.67 -4.78
N SER A 482 13.61 21.08 -5.91
CA SER A 482 12.77 20.21 -6.72
C SER A 482 13.62 19.21 -7.47
N GLU A 483 13.11 17.98 -7.55
CA GLU A 483 13.60 16.91 -8.40
C GLU A 483 12.41 16.39 -9.24
N PRO A 484 12.61 15.58 -10.29
CA PRO A 484 11.51 15.02 -11.07
C PRO A 484 10.43 14.36 -10.19
N GLY A 485 9.23 14.94 -10.21
CA GLY A 485 8.08 14.47 -9.43
C GLY A 485 8.15 14.73 -7.92
N ILE A 486 9.06 15.58 -7.44
CA ILE A 486 9.23 15.90 -6.01
C ILE A 486 9.49 17.40 -5.85
N SER A 487 8.80 18.03 -4.90
CA SER A 487 8.98 19.44 -4.58
C SER A 487 9.09 19.65 -3.07
N VAL A 488 10.01 20.50 -2.66
CA VAL A 488 10.28 20.84 -1.25
C VAL A 488 9.95 22.31 -1.02
N TRP A 489 9.02 22.56 -0.11
CA TRP A 489 8.48 23.87 0.22
C TRP A 489 8.83 24.24 1.65
N ASN A 490 9.58 25.32 1.83
CA ASN A 490 9.72 25.93 3.15
C ASN A 490 8.39 26.62 3.53
N VAL A 491 7.91 26.36 4.74
CA VAL A 491 6.64 26.90 5.25
C VAL A 491 6.92 28.14 6.10
N TYR A 492 6.36 29.28 5.70
CA TYR A 492 6.35 30.46 6.56
C TYR A 492 5.30 30.28 7.66
N GLU A 493 5.72 30.25 8.91
CA GLU A 493 4.85 29.83 10.03
C GLU A 493 3.84 30.88 10.46
N TYR A 494 4.14 32.16 10.23
CA TYR A 494 3.24 33.29 10.51
C TYR A 494 3.08 34.21 9.29
N PRO A 495 1.89 34.75 9.01
CA PRO A 495 1.65 35.64 7.87
C PRO A 495 2.68 36.76 7.82
N THR A 496 3.21 37.06 6.63
CA THR A 496 4.21 38.13 6.46
C THR A 496 3.63 39.45 6.95
N GLY A 497 4.17 39.95 8.07
CA GLY A 497 3.60 41.04 8.88
C GLY A 497 3.72 40.80 10.38
N ALA A 498 3.80 39.53 10.81
CA ALA A 498 4.19 39.15 12.16
C ALA A 498 5.72 39.17 12.28
N THR A 499 6.27 40.34 12.55
CA THR A 499 7.69 40.48 12.93
C THR A 499 7.91 39.82 14.29
N ASN A 500 8.53 38.63 14.31
CA ASN A 500 9.33 38.25 15.46
C ASN A 500 10.57 39.15 15.46
N THR A 501 10.42 40.31 16.09
CA THR A 501 11.56 41.09 16.58
C THR A 501 12.31 40.21 17.58
N ASN A 502 13.35 39.53 17.10
CA ASN A 502 14.61 39.23 17.81
C ASN A 502 15.36 38.09 17.08
N GLN A 503 15.86 38.37 15.89
CA GLN A 503 17.11 37.76 15.43
C GLN A 503 18.03 38.87 14.92
N SER A 504 18.59 39.60 15.88
CA SER A 504 19.85 40.30 15.68
C SER A 504 20.97 39.39 16.20
N ASN A 505 21.86 39.00 15.29
CA ASN A 505 23.28 38.68 15.49
C ASN A 505 23.71 37.99 16.80
N THR A 506 24.19 36.74 16.67
CA THR A 506 25.60 36.37 16.95
C THR A 506 25.92 35.04 16.28
#